data_AF-A0A257VP23-F1
#
_entry.id   AF-A0A257VP23-F1
#
_cell.length_a   1.000
_cell.length_b   1.000
_cell.length_c   1.000
_cell.angle_alpha   90.00
_cell.angle_beta   90.00
_cell.angle_gamma   90.00
#
_symmetry.space_group_name_H-M   'P 1'
#
loop_
_entity.id
_entity.type
_entity.pdbx_description
1 polymer ?
#
loop_
_entity_poly.entity_id
_entity_poly.type
_entity_poly.pdbx_seq_one_letter_code
_entity_poly.pdbx_strand_id
1 'polypeptide(L)'
;ASPEAAPEVPLNNGGCSMQIDLQLQRPPRAATKLTKLSGEFVFAVPGDKHKYIFKKFGNGARQSEKFGETIVTLEGARPNGKVGLLVVGRICTPQAHKWPALLTQFYRQLAERFPRVRWEFVGCPAELQPALQDACQGRTTFWTAGWERRSLLTTWDALLYHQPALPESFGRTVAEAMRVGCVPVVDAQGGFIEQLEHGGGFVCRGVDEFATAIERLHSRQQLSDVSRTAERIGNERWSLDRFAKELLTRFDGALDRRAGGRQSPR
;
A
#
# COMPACT_ATOMS: atom_id res chain seq x y z
N ALA A 1 -11.29 -19.53 -8.20
CA ALA A 1 -12.74 -19.57 -7.97
C ALA A 1 -13.41 -18.92 -9.17
N SER A 2 -14.29 -19.63 -9.87
CA SER A 2 -15.15 -19.01 -10.88
C SER A 2 -16.15 -18.10 -10.15
N PRO A 3 -16.33 -16.84 -10.55
CA PRO A 3 -17.38 -16.00 -9.97
C PRO A 3 -18.76 -16.64 -10.23
N GLU A 4 -19.64 -16.63 -9.23
CA GLU A 4 -21.02 -17.18 -9.34
C GLU A 4 -21.90 -16.40 -10.31
N ALA A 5 -21.53 -15.17 -10.68
CA ALA A 5 -22.27 -14.33 -11.61
C ALA A 5 -21.61 -14.36 -13.00
N ALA A 6 -22.28 -14.95 -13.98
CA ALA A 6 -22.01 -14.70 -15.39
C ALA A 6 -22.67 -13.37 -15.76
N PRO A 7 -21.91 -12.32 -16.12
CA PRO A 7 -22.52 -11.09 -16.61
C PRO A 7 -23.24 -11.37 -17.94
N GLU A 8 -24.55 -11.21 -17.97
CA GLU A 8 -25.34 -11.21 -19.20
C GLU A 8 -25.28 -9.82 -19.84
N VAL A 9 -24.98 -9.77 -21.14
CA VAL A 9 -24.81 -8.51 -21.86
C VAL A 9 -25.62 -8.60 -23.15
N PRO A 10 -26.65 -7.76 -23.32
CA PRO A 10 -27.42 -7.75 -24.55
C PRO A 10 -26.59 -7.16 -25.69
N LEU A 11 -26.46 -7.90 -26.79
CA LEU A 11 -25.85 -7.43 -28.04
C LEU A 11 -26.97 -6.92 -28.96
N ASN A 12 -26.91 -5.65 -29.36
CA ASN A 12 -27.85 -5.07 -30.33
C ASN A 12 -27.29 -5.24 -31.76
N ASN A 13 -28.17 -5.43 -32.76
CA ASN A 13 -27.89 -5.76 -34.17
C ASN A 13 -27.06 -4.73 -35.00
N GLY A 14 -26.30 -3.83 -34.37
CA GLY A 14 -25.62 -2.69 -35.03
C GLY A 14 -24.09 -2.69 -34.95
N GLY A 15 -23.45 -3.81 -34.62
CA GLY A 15 -22.02 -3.84 -34.32
C GLY A 15 -21.73 -3.23 -32.95
N CYS A 16 -21.69 -4.07 -31.92
CA CYS A 16 -21.39 -3.68 -30.55
C CYS A 16 -19.98 -4.14 -30.15
N SER A 17 -19.24 -3.27 -29.48
CA SER A 17 -18.02 -3.65 -28.76
C SER A 17 -18.30 -3.64 -27.26
N MET A 18 -17.77 -4.63 -26.55
CA MET A 18 -17.83 -4.71 -25.09
C MET A 18 -16.42 -4.92 -24.55
N GLN A 19 -16.09 -4.19 -23.49
CA GLN A 19 -14.87 -4.41 -22.71
C GLN A 19 -15.24 -5.04 -21.37
N ILE A 20 -14.58 -6.16 -21.02
CA ILE A 20 -14.69 -6.82 -19.72
C ILE A 20 -13.32 -6.75 -19.05
N ASP A 21 -13.25 -6.05 -17.92
CA ASP A 21 -12.03 -5.99 -17.11
C ASP A 21 -12.07 -7.08 -16.03
N LEU A 22 -11.18 -8.08 -16.13
CA LEU A 22 -11.02 -9.09 -15.09
C LEU A 22 -9.98 -8.68 -14.05
N GLN A 23 -10.40 -8.62 -12.79
CA GLN A 23 -9.51 -8.36 -11.67
C GLN A 23 -9.08 -9.67 -11.00
N LEU A 24 -7.81 -10.06 -11.17
CA LEU A 24 -7.23 -11.20 -10.47
C LEU A 24 -6.75 -10.82 -9.07
N GLN A 25 -6.75 -11.79 -8.15
CA GLN A 25 -6.14 -11.63 -6.82
C GLN A 25 -4.69 -11.17 -6.95
N ARG A 26 -4.29 -10.22 -6.10
CA ARG A 26 -2.97 -9.61 -6.15
C ARG A 26 -1.90 -10.67 -5.86
N PRO A 27 -0.90 -10.87 -6.75
CA PRO A 27 0.27 -11.65 -6.38
C PRO A 27 1.05 -10.93 -5.26
N PRO A 28 1.88 -11.63 -4.47
CA PRO A 28 2.76 -10.99 -3.48
C PRO A 28 3.57 -9.85 -4.11
N ARG A 29 3.85 -8.77 -3.37
CA ARG A 29 4.62 -7.60 -3.90
C ARG A 29 5.97 -7.98 -4.48
N ALA A 30 6.59 -9.05 -3.97
CA ALA A 30 7.84 -9.60 -4.48
C ALA A 30 7.74 -10.12 -5.93
N ALA A 31 6.54 -10.43 -6.42
CA ALA A 31 6.31 -10.83 -7.81
C ALA A 31 6.31 -9.58 -8.71
N THR A 32 7.49 -9.25 -9.25
CA THR A 32 7.70 -8.08 -10.10
C THR A 32 7.21 -8.25 -11.54
N LYS A 33 7.01 -9.50 -11.99
CA LYS A 33 6.58 -9.81 -13.36
C LYS A 33 5.54 -10.92 -13.39
N LEU A 34 4.45 -10.69 -14.11
CA LEU A 34 3.53 -11.74 -14.51
C LEU A 34 4.20 -12.53 -15.65
N THR A 35 4.77 -13.69 -15.35
CA THR A 35 5.51 -14.49 -16.34
C THR A 35 4.60 -15.25 -17.29
N LYS A 36 3.43 -15.68 -16.81
CA LYS A 36 2.44 -16.43 -17.59
C LYS A 36 1.05 -16.25 -16.97
N LEU A 37 0.11 -15.75 -17.76
CA LEU A 37 -1.31 -15.90 -17.49
C LEU A 37 -1.91 -16.93 -18.46
N SER A 38 -2.68 -17.87 -17.94
CA SER A 38 -3.43 -18.83 -18.75
C SER A 38 -4.78 -19.10 -18.13
N GLY A 39 -5.78 -19.32 -18.97
CA GLY A 39 -7.13 -19.60 -18.54
C GLY A 39 -8.06 -19.79 -19.73
N GLU A 40 -9.34 -19.84 -19.41
CA GLU A 40 -10.41 -19.96 -20.39
C GLU A 40 -11.49 -18.92 -20.11
N PHE A 41 -11.98 -18.30 -21.16
CA PHE A 41 -13.21 -17.53 -21.16
C PHE A 41 -14.26 -18.34 -21.92
N VAL A 42 -15.39 -18.58 -21.27
CA VAL A 42 -16.56 -19.16 -21.93
C VAL A 42 -17.56 -18.04 -22.09
N PHE A 43 -17.99 -17.79 -23.33
CA PHE A 43 -19.07 -16.84 -23.61
C PHE A 43 -20.10 -17.53 -24.51
N ALA A 44 -21.36 -17.18 -24.31
CA ALA A 44 -22.47 -17.66 -25.12
C ALA A 44 -22.99 -16.51 -25.96
N VAL A 45 -23.19 -16.75 -27.24
CA VAL A 45 -24.01 -15.93 -28.14
C VAL A 45 -25.28 -16.72 -28.43
N PRO A 46 -26.41 -16.07 -28.79
CA PRO A 46 -27.64 -16.78 -29.09
C PRO A 46 -27.41 -17.94 -30.08
N GLY A 47 -27.65 -19.17 -29.62
CA GLY A 47 -27.48 -20.39 -30.43
C GLY A 47 -26.16 -21.13 -30.23
N ASP A 48 -25.09 -20.50 -29.74
CA ASP A 48 -23.75 -21.11 -29.68
C ASP A 48 -22.96 -20.76 -28.40
N LYS A 49 -22.21 -21.74 -27.88
CA LYS A 49 -21.23 -21.55 -26.81
C LYS A 49 -19.82 -21.58 -27.39
N HIS A 50 -19.06 -20.52 -27.15
CA HIS A 50 -17.67 -20.44 -27.56
C HIS A 50 -16.74 -20.46 -26.36
N LYS A 51 -15.65 -21.21 -26.51
CA LYS A 51 -14.59 -21.34 -25.51
C LYS A 51 -13.33 -20.69 -26.06
N TYR A 52 -12.96 -19.57 -25.47
CA TYR A 52 -11.73 -18.87 -25.78
C TYR A 52 -10.63 -19.32 -24.81
N ILE A 53 -9.54 -19.88 -25.33
CA ILE A 53 -8.42 -20.35 -24.51
C ILE A 53 -7.23 -19.43 -24.74
N PHE A 54 -6.71 -18.83 -23.66
CA PHE A 54 -5.49 -18.04 -23.72
C PHE A 54 -4.36 -18.77 -23.01
N LYS A 55 -3.26 -18.98 -23.73
CA LYS A 55 -2.07 -19.67 -23.24
C LYS A 55 -0.89 -18.69 -23.30
N LYS A 56 -0.41 -18.23 -22.14
CA LYS A 56 0.73 -17.30 -21.99
C LYS A 56 0.41 -15.85 -22.35
N PHE A 57 -0.70 -15.31 -21.85
CA PHE A 57 -1.01 -13.89 -21.95
C PHE A 57 -0.11 -13.09 -20.98
N GLY A 58 0.52 -12.03 -21.46
CA GLY A 58 1.51 -11.24 -20.72
C GLY A 58 1.46 -9.75 -21.10
N ASN A 59 2.35 -8.94 -20.53
CA ASN A 59 2.37 -7.49 -20.76
C ASN A 59 2.47 -7.16 -22.26
N GLY A 60 1.49 -6.40 -22.76
CA GLY A 60 1.44 -5.98 -24.17
C GLY A 60 1.04 -7.09 -25.16
N ALA A 61 0.73 -8.30 -24.69
CA ALA A 61 0.24 -9.36 -25.55
C ALA A 61 -1.16 -9.02 -26.08
N ARG A 62 -1.41 -9.34 -27.34
CA ARG A 62 -2.74 -9.30 -27.96
C ARG A 62 -3.03 -10.67 -28.54
N GLN A 63 -4.21 -11.20 -28.26
CA GLN A 63 -4.69 -12.45 -28.82
C GLN A 63 -6.10 -12.21 -29.35
N SER A 64 -6.36 -12.53 -30.61
CA SER A 64 -7.69 -12.38 -31.23
C SER A 64 -8.13 -13.74 -31.80
N GLU A 65 -9.39 -14.08 -31.63
CA GLU A 65 -10.01 -15.28 -32.21
C GLU A 65 -11.39 -14.94 -32.75
N LYS A 66 -11.72 -15.46 -33.93
CA LYS A 66 -12.97 -15.17 -34.65
C LYS A 66 -13.94 -16.35 -34.50
N PHE A 67 -15.18 -16.05 -34.14
CA PHE A 67 -16.29 -16.99 -34.00
C PHE A 67 -17.47 -16.49 -34.83
N GLY A 68 -17.63 -17.02 -36.04
CA GLY A 68 -18.62 -16.51 -36.99
C GLY A 68 -18.34 -15.03 -37.34
N GLU A 69 -19.29 -14.15 -37.04
CA GLU A 69 -19.14 -12.69 -37.21
C GLU A 69 -18.55 -11.98 -35.98
N THR A 70 -18.38 -12.69 -34.87
CA THR A 70 -17.82 -12.14 -33.63
C THR A 70 -16.31 -12.27 -33.59
N ILE A 71 -15.59 -11.22 -33.22
CA ILE A 71 -14.15 -11.29 -32.94
C ILE A 71 -13.94 -11.01 -31.45
N VAL A 72 -13.37 -11.97 -30.74
CA VAL A 72 -12.94 -11.79 -29.36
C VAL A 72 -11.47 -11.44 -29.36
N THR A 73 -11.16 -10.26 -28.83
CA THR A 73 -9.77 -9.80 -28.66
C THR A 73 -9.47 -9.63 -27.19
N LEU A 74 -8.49 -10.38 -26.70
CA LEU A 74 -7.78 -10.07 -25.46
C LEU A 74 -6.64 -9.12 -25.81
N GLU A 75 -6.70 -7.89 -25.33
CA GLU A 75 -5.68 -6.88 -25.59
C GLU A 75 -5.05 -6.37 -24.29
N GLY A 76 -3.76 -6.65 -24.14
CA GLY A 76 -2.93 -6.25 -23.02
C GLY A 76 -3.30 -6.93 -21.70
N ALA A 77 -2.46 -7.85 -21.19
CA ALA A 77 -2.39 -8.01 -19.75
C ALA A 77 -1.61 -6.82 -19.23
N ARG A 78 -2.28 -5.74 -18.85
CA ARG A 78 -1.57 -4.77 -18.02
C ARG A 78 -1.33 -5.48 -16.69
N PRO A 79 -0.16 -5.33 -16.03
CA PRO A 79 -0.12 -5.59 -14.59
C PRO A 79 -1.32 -4.83 -14.06
N ASN A 80 -2.14 -5.46 -13.21
CA ASN A 80 -3.24 -4.76 -12.56
C ASN A 80 -2.64 -3.45 -12.04
N GLY A 81 -2.83 -2.36 -12.78
CA GLY A 81 -2.23 -1.08 -12.46
C GLY A 81 -3.18 -0.58 -11.41
N LYS A 82 -3.12 -1.20 -10.22
CA LYS A 82 -4.24 -1.43 -9.32
C LYS A 82 -5.46 -0.59 -9.71
N VAL A 83 -6.43 -1.17 -10.39
CA VAL A 83 -7.80 -0.60 -10.39
C VAL A 83 -8.42 -0.80 -8.99
N GLY A 84 -7.68 -1.41 -8.05
CA GLY A 84 -8.03 -1.51 -6.65
C GLY A 84 -7.94 -0.18 -5.91
N LEU A 85 -8.91 0.02 -5.03
CA LEU A 85 -8.96 1.07 -4.01
C LEU A 85 -7.61 1.23 -3.30
N LEU A 86 -7.17 2.46 -3.07
CA LEU A 86 -5.97 2.75 -2.27
C LEU A 86 -6.22 2.22 -0.85
N VAL A 87 -5.30 1.42 -0.31
CA VAL A 87 -5.40 0.92 1.07
C VAL A 87 -4.45 1.72 1.95
N VAL A 88 -5.01 2.50 2.87
CA VAL A 88 -4.26 3.31 3.81
C VAL A 88 -4.45 2.73 5.20
N GLY A 89 -3.36 2.37 5.85
CA GLY A 89 -3.40 1.75 7.16
C GLY A 89 -2.76 2.59 8.25
N ARG A 90 -3.20 2.37 9.49
CA ARG A 90 -2.56 2.86 10.72
C ARG A 90 -2.29 1.66 11.62
N ILE A 91 -1.09 1.58 12.18
CA ILE A 91 -0.72 0.56 13.15
C ILE A 91 -0.19 1.19 14.42
N CYS A 92 -0.82 0.88 15.55
CA CYS A 92 -0.43 1.40 16.84
C CYS A 92 -0.79 0.44 17.98
N THR A 93 -0.23 0.66 19.17
CA THR A 93 -0.67 -0.04 20.38
C THR A 93 -2.05 0.50 20.81
N PRO A 94 -2.91 -0.32 21.44
CA PRO A 94 -4.27 0.08 21.84
C PRO A 94 -4.31 0.96 23.10
N GLN A 95 -3.32 1.84 23.25
CA GLN A 95 -3.24 2.78 24.36
C GLN A 95 -4.01 4.04 23.99
N ALA A 96 -4.92 4.49 24.86
CA ALA A 96 -5.81 5.62 24.61
C ALA A 96 -5.07 6.88 24.12
N HIS A 97 -3.92 7.21 24.70
CA HIS A 97 -3.13 8.38 24.30
C HIS A 97 -2.62 8.32 22.85
N LYS A 98 -2.52 7.12 22.24
CA LYS A 98 -2.14 6.94 20.84
C LYS A 98 -3.32 6.98 19.86
N TRP A 99 -4.53 7.04 20.39
CA TRP A 99 -5.79 7.09 19.66
C TRP A 99 -6.64 8.28 20.15
N PRO A 100 -6.16 9.52 20.02
CA PRO A 100 -6.90 10.68 20.50
C PRO A 100 -8.21 10.85 19.74
N ALA A 101 -9.24 11.36 20.43
CA ALA A 101 -10.58 11.56 19.86
C ALA A 101 -10.58 12.43 18.58
N LEU A 102 -9.60 13.33 18.44
CA LEU A 102 -9.42 14.16 17.24
C LEU A 102 -9.24 13.32 15.95
N LEU A 103 -8.78 12.07 16.06
CA LEU A 103 -8.61 11.19 14.89
C LEU A 103 -9.92 10.96 14.15
N THR A 104 -11.05 10.89 14.85
CA THR A 104 -12.36 10.67 14.22
C THR A 104 -12.68 11.80 13.25
N GLN A 105 -12.49 13.06 13.67
CA GLN A 105 -12.72 14.21 12.80
C GLN A 105 -11.70 14.27 11.65
N PHE A 106 -10.44 13.95 11.93
CA PHE A 106 -9.38 13.89 10.93
C PHE A 106 -9.68 12.86 9.83
N TYR A 107 -10.02 11.62 10.19
CA TYR A 107 -10.35 10.59 9.22
C TYR A 107 -11.67 10.86 8.48
N ARG A 108 -12.64 11.54 9.11
CA ARG A 108 -13.88 11.98 8.43
C ARG A 108 -13.57 12.88 7.24
N GLN A 109 -12.77 13.93 7.47
CA GLN A 109 -12.37 14.88 6.43
C GLN A 109 -11.62 14.20 5.28
N LEU A 110 -10.72 13.26 5.58
CA LEU A 110 -10.02 12.50 4.55
C LEU A 110 -10.98 11.56 3.80
N ALA A 111 -11.85 10.84 4.51
CA ALA A 111 -12.76 9.88 3.89
C ALA A 111 -13.79 10.55 2.97
N GLU A 112 -14.26 11.75 3.31
CA GLU A 112 -15.13 12.58 2.46
C GLU A 112 -14.44 12.97 1.15
N ARG A 113 -13.17 13.36 1.20
CA ARG A 113 -12.37 13.72 0.00
C ARG A 113 -11.98 12.51 -0.84
N PHE A 114 -11.81 11.35 -0.20
CA PHE A 114 -11.34 10.13 -0.85
C PHE A 114 -12.35 8.98 -0.70
N PRO A 115 -13.50 9.01 -1.41
CA PRO A 115 -14.56 8.01 -1.29
C PRO A 115 -14.15 6.60 -1.73
N ARG A 116 -12.98 6.47 -2.37
CA ARG A 116 -12.42 5.22 -2.88
C ARG A 116 -11.24 4.69 -2.06
N VAL A 117 -10.89 5.32 -0.94
CA VAL A 117 -9.87 4.79 -0.03
C VAL A 117 -10.49 3.74 0.90
N ARG A 118 -9.78 2.63 1.11
CA ARG A 118 -10.04 1.68 2.19
C ARG A 118 -9.09 1.97 3.35
N TRP A 119 -9.64 1.96 4.56
CA TRP A 119 -8.89 2.29 5.77
C TRP A 119 -8.69 1.03 6.61
N GLU A 120 -7.49 0.82 7.10
CA GLU A 120 -7.20 -0.31 7.99
C GLU A 120 -6.57 0.18 9.29
N PHE A 121 -7.08 -0.31 10.42
CA PHE A 121 -6.66 0.12 11.74
C PHE A 121 -6.20 -1.08 12.56
N VAL A 122 -4.91 -1.14 12.88
CA VAL A 122 -4.34 -2.15 13.76
C VAL A 122 -4.20 -1.57 15.16
N GLY A 123 -4.86 -2.19 16.13
CA GLY A 123 -4.79 -1.80 17.54
C GLY A 123 -5.69 -0.62 17.91
N CYS A 124 -6.76 -0.35 17.17
CA CYS A 124 -7.77 0.63 17.56
C CYS A 124 -8.54 0.14 18.81
N PRO A 125 -8.62 0.93 19.90
CA PRO A 125 -9.47 0.61 21.05
C PRO A 125 -10.92 0.41 20.62
N ALA A 126 -11.60 -0.58 21.22
CA ALA A 126 -12.94 -1.01 20.81
C ALA A 126 -13.97 0.13 20.87
N GLU A 127 -13.85 0.97 21.89
CA GLU A 127 -14.68 2.16 22.11
C GLU A 127 -14.60 3.20 20.99
N LEU A 128 -13.48 3.27 20.25
CA LEU A 128 -13.27 4.22 19.16
C LEU A 128 -13.66 3.65 17.79
N GLN A 129 -13.79 2.32 17.67
CA GLN A 129 -14.07 1.66 16.38
C GLN A 129 -15.39 2.13 15.74
N PRO A 130 -16.53 2.25 16.46
CA PRO A 130 -17.78 2.74 15.85
C PRO A 130 -17.65 4.16 15.27
N ALA A 131 -16.97 5.05 16.00
CA ALA A 131 -16.76 6.42 15.57
C ALA A 131 -15.87 6.51 14.32
N LEU A 132 -14.81 5.69 14.25
CA LEU A 132 -13.95 5.61 13.07
C LEU A 132 -14.63 4.91 11.89
N GLN A 133 -15.44 3.89 12.13
CA GLN A 133 -16.25 3.23 11.11
C GLN A 133 -17.21 4.24 10.46
N ASP A 134 -17.92 5.05 11.27
CA ASP A 134 -18.80 6.11 10.79
C ASP A 134 -18.03 7.21 10.04
N ALA A 135 -16.94 7.73 10.62
CA ALA A 135 -16.09 8.74 9.99
C ALA A 135 -15.58 8.31 8.61
N CYS A 136 -15.23 7.03 8.46
CA CYS A 136 -14.75 6.45 7.21
C CYS A 136 -15.88 5.87 6.34
N GLN A 137 -17.16 6.20 6.63
CA GLN A 137 -18.34 5.82 5.85
C GLN A 137 -18.42 4.30 5.61
N GLY A 138 -18.11 3.52 6.65
CA GLY A 138 -18.16 2.07 6.60
C GLY A 138 -16.96 1.38 5.93
N ARG A 139 -15.96 2.14 5.43
CA ARG A 139 -14.85 1.61 4.63
C ARG A 139 -13.61 1.23 5.46
N THR A 140 -13.85 0.70 6.66
CA THR A 140 -12.80 0.36 7.63
C THR A 140 -12.69 -1.13 7.86
N THR A 141 -11.46 -1.60 8.06
CA THR A 141 -11.16 -2.90 8.65
C THR A 141 -10.40 -2.69 9.95
N PHE A 142 -10.86 -3.29 11.05
CA PHE A 142 -10.17 -3.26 12.33
C PHE A 142 -9.45 -4.57 12.58
N TRP A 143 -8.21 -4.47 13.08
CA TRP A 143 -7.38 -5.61 13.43
C TRP A 143 -6.93 -5.46 14.88
N THR A 144 -7.00 -6.55 15.65
CA THR A 144 -6.40 -6.61 16.98
C THR A 144 -4.88 -6.37 16.89
N ALA A 145 -4.31 -5.64 17.84
CA ALA A 145 -2.87 -5.43 17.87
C ALA A 145 -2.12 -6.76 18.04
N GLY A 146 -1.09 -6.98 17.23
CA GLY A 146 -0.28 -8.19 17.25
C GLY A 146 0.94 -8.05 16.35
N TRP A 147 2.00 -8.81 16.64
CA TRP A 147 3.23 -8.78 15.84
C TRP A 147 3.00 -9.27 14.41
N GLU A 148 2.13 -10.26 14.24
CA GLU A 148 1.72 -10.82 12.95
C GLU A 148 1.06 -9.78 12.04
N ARG A 149 0.44 -8.74 12.62
CA ARG A 149 -0.20 -7.65 11.87
C ARG A 149 0.77 -6.73 11.17
N ARG A 150 2.06 -6.79 11.48
CA ARG A 150 3.08 -6.04 10.74
C ARG A 150 3.19 -6.49 9.28
N SER A 151 2.78 -7.73 8.98
CA SER A 151 2.66 -8.20 7.60
C SER A 151 1.73 -7.34 6.73
N LEU A 152 0.76 -6.63 7.32
CA LEU A 152 -0.13 -5.72 6.60
C LEU A 152 0.60 -4.53 5.96
N LEU A 153 1.78 -4.15 6.44
CA LEU A 153 2.61 -3.14 5.77
C LEU A 153 2.95 -3.58 4.33
N THR A 154 3.05 -4.89 4.07
CA THR A 154 3.27 -5.43 2.72
C THR A 154 2.03 -5.41 1.84
N THR A 155 0.84 -5.13 2.39
CA THR A 155 -0.41 -5.07 1.63
C THR A 155 -0.82 -3.61 1.38
N TRP A 156 -0.68 -2.75 2.38
CA TRP A 156 -1.05 -1.32 2.37
C TRP A 156 -0.25 -0.45 1.41
N ASP A 157 -0.93 0.42 0.68
CA ASP A 157 -0.28 1.40 -0.19
C ASP A 157 0.45 2.47 0.62
N ALA A 158 -0.17 2.93 1.71
CA ALA A 158 0.40 3.92 2.61
C ALA A 158 0.18 3.57 4.08
N LEU A 159 1.16 3.93 4.90
CA LEU A 159 1.05 4.01 6.34
C LEU A 159 0.69 5.46 6.69
N LEU A 160 -0.45 5.71 7.30
CA LEU A 160 -0.84 7.03 7.78
C LEU A 160 -0.71 7.11 9.31
N TYR A 161 0.07 8.06 9.79
CA TYR A 161 0.24 8.32 11.22
C TYR A 161 0.06 9.80 11.55
N HIS A 162 -1.06 10.12 12.20
CA HIS A 162 -1.37 11.46 12.72
C HIS A 162 -1.52 11.40 14.25
N GLN A 163 -0.74 12.19 14.97
CA GLN A 163 -0.66 12.30 16.41
C GLN A 163 0.00 13.64 16.81
N PRO A 164 -0.66 14.79 16.57
CA PRO A 164 -0.06 16.10 16.75
C PRO A 164 0.29 16.42 18.21
N ALA A 165 -0.30 15.72 19.19
CA ALA A 165 -0.11 15.99 20.61
C ALA A 165 1.09 15.25 21.23
N LEU A 166 1.61 14.21 20.57
CA LEU A 166 2.70 13.39 21.11
C LEU A 166 3.75 13.14 20.03
N PRO A 167 4.86 13.90 20.05
CA PRO A 167 5.98 13.67 19.15
C PRO A 167 6.51 12.24 19.28
N GLU A 168 6.67 11.57 18.15
CA GLU A 168 7.26 10.24 18.09
C GLU A 168 8.78 10.36 18.05
N SER A 169 9.50 9.68 18.96
CA SER A 169 10.96 9.78 19.02
C SER A 169 11.66 9.20 17.81
N PHE A 170 11.18 8.06 17.30
CA PHE A 170 11.78 7.41 16.13
C PHE A 170 10.75 6.96 15.11
N GLY A 171 9.69 6.26 15.51
CA GLY A 171 8.72 5.74 14.54
C GLY A 171 9.21 4.46 13.88
N ARG A 172 9.39 3.40 14.68
CA ARG A 172 9.81 2.08 14.16
C ARG A 172 8.93 1.57 13.01
N THR A 173 7.63 1.79 13.09
CA THR A 173 6.66 1.38 12.06
C THR A 173 6.85 2.11 10.73
N VAL A 174 7.40 3.34 10.75
CA VAL A 174 7.75 4.09 9.54
C VAL A 174 8.95 3.45 8.86
N ALA A 175 10.01 3.16 9.61
CA ALA A 175 11.17 2.41 9.08
C ALA A 175 10.76 1.06 8.49
N GLU A 176 9.88 0.32 9.17
CA GLU A 176 9.34 -0.95 8.69
C GLU A 176 8.50 -0.79 7.42
N ALA A 177 7.64 0.24 7.36
CA ALA A 177 6.83 0.55 6.19
C ALA A 177 7.71 0.89 4.99
N MET A 178 8.69 1.76 5.17
CA MET A 178 9.66 2.13 4.14
C MET A 178 10.32 0.88 3.55
N ARG A 179 10.86 -0.01 4.39
CA ARG A 179 11.56 -1.24 3.95
C ARG A 179 10.74 -2.20 3.10
N VAL A 180 9.42 -2.10 3.10
CA VAL A 180 8.51 -2.93 2.28
C VAL A 180 7.79 -2.13 1.19
N GLY A 181 8.24 -0.89 0.94
CA GLY A 181 7.66 0.02 -0.03
C GLY A 181 6.25 0.49 0.33
N CYS A 182 5.86 0.47 1.61
CA CYS A 182 4.64 1.10 2.10
C CYS A 182 4.94 2.57 2.39
N VAL A 183 4.25 3.48 1.68
CA VAL A 183 4.59 4.91 1.70
C VAL A 183 4.16 5.53 3.03
N PRO A 184 5.08 6.07 3.85
CA PRO A 184 4.71 6.78 5.06
C PRO A 184 4.08 8.14 4.72
N VAL A 185 2.96 8.45 5.36
CA VAL A 185 2.30 9.77 5.37
C VAL A 185 2.12 10.12 6.85
N VAL A 186 2.99 10.97 7.39
CA VAL A 186 3.16 11.14 8.83
C VAL A 186 3.25 12.61 9.23
N ASP A 187 3.14 12.90 10.53
CA ASP A 187 3.27 14.27 11.02
C ASP A 187 4.66 14.87 10.81
N ALA A 188 4.68 16.20 10.68
CA ALA A 188 5.88 17.04 10.64
C ALA A 188 6.51 17.29 12.01
N GLN A 189 6.83 16.23 12.75
CA GLN A 189 7.43 16.32 14.07
C GLN A 189 8.22 15.06 14.45
N GLY A 190 9.13 15.22 15.42
CA GLY A 190 9.89 14.12 16.00
C GLY A 190 10.79 13.41 14.98
N GLY A 191 11.04 12.12 15.24
CA GLY A 191 11.92 11.28 14.41
C GLY A 191 11.42 11.03 12.99
N PHE A 192 10.14 11.34 12.70
CA PHE A 192 9.61 11.24 11.34
C PHE A 192 10.31 12.18 10.35
N ILE A 193 10.70 13.37 10.81
CA ILE A 193 11.41 14.36 9.98
C ILE A 193 12.75 13.78 9.53
N GLU A 194 13.54 13.25 10.47
CA GLU A 194 14.84 12.63 10.20
C GLU A 194 14.71 11.40 9.30
N GLN A 195 13.68 10.59 9.51
CA GLN A 195 13.46 9.38 8.71
C GLN A 195 13.14 9.66 7.25
N LEU A 196 12.46 10.78 6.97
CA LEU A 196 11.91 11.14 5.66
C LEU A 196 12.64 12.32 5.01
N GLU A 197 13.73 12.81 5.59
CA GLU A 197 14.51 13.94 5.04
C GLU A 197 15.03 13.67 3.61
N HIS A 198 15.22 12.40 3.27
CA HIS A 198 15.68 11.95 1.95
C HIS A 198 14.55 11.52 1.02
N GLY A 199 13.29 11.77 1.39
CA GLY A 199 12.10 11.36 0.66
C GLY A 199 11.62 9.95 1.01
N GLY A 200 10.91 9.32 0.07
CA GLY A 200 10.27 8.01 0.31
C GLY A 200 8.99 8.07 1.15
N GLY A 201 8.45 9.26 1.40
CA GLY A 201 7.21 9.48 2.12
C GLY A 201 6.80 10.94 2.13
N PHE A 202 5.81 11.26 2.95
CA PHE A 202 5.27 12.60 3.11
C PHE A 202 5.22 12.98 4.59
N VAL A 203 5.65 14.21 4.85
CA VAL A 203 5.65 14.82 6.18
C VAL A 203 4.63 15.95 6.14
N CYS A 204 3.64 15.90 7.03
CA CYS A 204 2.42 16.71 6.94
C CYS A 204 2.15 17.45 8.26
N ARG A 205 1.72 18.72 8.18
CA ARG A 205 1.40 19.57 9.36
C ARG A 205 -0.08 19.63 9.68
N GLY A 206 -0.94 19.28 8.72
CA GLY A 206 -2.38 19.40 8.86
C GLY A 206 -3.13 18.61 7.80
N VAL A 207 -4.45 18.50 7.98
CA VAL A 207 -5.33 17.66 7.16
C VAL A 207 -5.19 17.88 5.65
N ASP A 208 -4.98 19.12 5.20
CA ASP A 208 -4.83 19.44 3.78
C ASP A 208 -3.54 18.89 3.18
N GLU A 209 -2.44 18.90 3.94
CA GLU A 209 -1.18 18.29 3.50
C GLU A 209 -1.28 16.76 3.46
N PHE A 210 -1.96 16.16 4.44
CA PHE A 210 -2.29 14.72 4.41
C PHE A 210 -3.16 14.37 3.20
N ALA A 211 -4.16 15.19 2.89
CA ALA A 211 -5.02 15.01 1.72
C ALA A 211 -4.22 15.12 0.42
N THR A 212 -3.36 16.14 0.30
CA THR A 212 -2.47 16.33 -0.86
C THR A 212 -1.55 15.12 -1.05
N ALA A 213 -1.00 14.56 0.03
CA ALA A 213 -0.19 13.35 -0.03
C ALA A 213 -1.00 12.15 -0.56
N ILE A 214 -2.20 11.93 -0.02
CA ILE A 214 -3.10 10.84 -0.47
C ILE A 214 -3.50 11.02 -1.94
N GLU A 215 -3.79 12.25 -2.37
CA GLU A 215 -4.13 12.58 -3.75
C GLU A 215 -3.01 12.21 -4.72
N ARG A 216 -1.76 12.56 -4.40
CA ARG A 216 -0.58 12.13 -5.19
C ARG A 216 -0.50 10.62 -5.32
N LEU A 217 -0.81 9.89 -4.25
CA LEU A 217 -0.79 8.43 -4.25
C LEU A 217 -1.93 7.77 -5.06
N HIS A 218 -2.91 8.54 -5.55
CA HIS A 218 -3.89 8.03 -6.52
C HIS A 218 -3.26 7.81 -7.90
N SER A 219 -2.22 8.57 -8.27
CA SER A 219 -1.45 8.29 -9.47
C SER A 219 -0.56 7.07 -9.25
N ARG A 220 -0.77 6.02 -10.07
CA ARG A 220 0.00 4.77 -9.95
C ARG A 220 1.48 4.94 -10.21
N GLN A 221 1.81 5.82 -11.15
CA GLN A 221 3.20 6.16 -11.43
C GLN A 221 3.83 6.79 -10.18
N GLN A 222 3.18 7.81 -9.61
CA GLN A 222 3.67 8.47 -8.40
C GLN A 222 3.76 7.54 -7.19
N LEU A 223 2.72 6.74 -6.92
CA LEU A 223 2.77 5.74 -5.85
C LEU A 223 3.92 4.77 -6.05
N SER A 224 4.13 4.28 -7.29
CA SER A 224 5.22 3.34 -7.58
C SER A 224 6.60 3.98 -7.40
N ASP A 225 6.77 5.23 -7.82
CA ASP A 225 8.03 5.97 -7.66
C ASP A 225 8.36 6.23 -6.20
N VAL A 226 7.37 6.72 -5.42
CA VAL A 226 7.56 7.00 -3.99
C VAL A 226 7.78 5.70 -3.22
N SER A 227 7.03 4.64 -3.53
CA SER A 227 7.17 3.31 -2.91
C SER A 227 8.56 2.71 -3.13
N ARG A 228 9.07 2.72 -4.37
CA ARG A 228 10.45 2.28 -4.66
C ARG A 228 11.49 3.11 -3.93
N THR A 229 11.28 4.42 -3.86
CA THR A 229 12.16 5.33 -3.14
C THR A 229 12.17 5.01 -1.64
N ALA A 230 11.00 4.77 -1.06
CA ALA A 230 10.82 4.37 0.33
C ALA A 230 11.58 3.08 0.64
N GLU A 231 11.41 2.06 -0.20
CA GLU A 231 12.08 0.75 -0.05
C GLU A 231 13.59 0.86 -0.12
N ARG A 232 14.10 1.58 -1.13
CA ARG A 232 15.53 1.82 -1.29
C ARG A 232 16.11 2.51 -0.05
N ILE A 233 15.54 3.65 0.36
CA ILE A 233 16.01 4.41 1.53
C ILE A 233 15.88 3.58 2.81
N GLY A 234 14.76 2.88 2.98
CA GLY A 234 14.51 2.04 4.14
C GLY A 234 15.55 0.94 4.31
N ASN A 235 15.96 0.30 3.22
CA ASN A 235 16.99 -0.73 3.25
C ASN A 235 18.40 -0.14 3.46
N GLU A 236 18.68 1.01 2.84
CA GLU A 236 19.96 1.72 3.01
C GLU A 236 20.17 2.29 4.41
N ARG A 237 19.10 2.74 5.08
CA ARG A 237 19.19 3.53 6.33
C ARG A 237 18.68 2.82 7.57
N TRP A 238 17.62 2.03 7.43
CA TRP A 238 16.88 1.50 8.57
C TRP A 238 16.95 -0.03 8.66
N SER A 239 17.97 -0.63 8.05
CA SER A 239 18.24 -2.06 8.15
C SER A 239 18.95 -2.42 9.46
N LEU A 240 18.66 -3.62 9.96
CA LEU A 240 19.34 -4.15 11.15
C LEU A 240 20.85 -4.34 10.92
N ASP A 241 21.23 -4.70 9.69
CA ASP A 241 22.64 -4.84 9.30
C ASP A 241 23.39 -3.51 9.45
N ARG A 242 22.82 -2.41 8.92
CA ARG A 242 23.40 -1.08 9.09
C ARG A 242 23.46 -0.68 10.57
N PHE A 243 22.36 -0.87 11.30
CA PHE A 243 22.33 -0.56 12.73
C PHE A 243 23.43 -1.29 13.50
N ALA A 244 23.61 -2.60 13.25
CA ALA A 244 24.65 -3.40 13.87
C ALA A 244 26.06 -2.88 13.52
N LYS A 245 26.31 -2.56 12.25
CA LYS A 245 27.60 -1.99 11.81
C LYS A 245 27.90 -0.67 12.50
N GLU A 246 26.96 0.27 12.51
CA GLU A 246 27.14 1.57 13.16
C GLU A 246 27.35 1.44 14.67
N LEU A 247 26.62 0.52 15.33
CA LEU A 247 26.78 0.25 16.75
C LEU A 247 28.17 -0.31 17.08
N LEU A 248 28.66 -1.29 16.30
CA LEU A 248 29.98 -1.86 16.47
C LEU A 248 31.08 -0.81 16.28
N THR A 249 31.00 0.00 15.22
CA THR A 249 31.95 1.11 14.99
C THR A 249 32.00 2.08 16.17
N ARG A 250 30.86 2.36 16.82
CA ARG A 250 30.83 3.23 18.02
C ARG A 250 31.49 2.56 19.23
N PHE A 251 31.34 1.25 19.40
CA PHE A 251 32.01 0.51 20.46
C PHE A 251 33.51 0.43 20.25
N ASP A 252 33.97 0.13 19.04
CA ASP A 252 35.40 0.08 18.71
C ASP A 252 36.06 1.44 18.99
N GLY A 253 35.46 2.54 18.50
CA GLY A 253 35.97 3.88 18.78
C GLY A 253 35.93 4.27 20.26
N ALA A 254 35.02 3.71 21.07
CA ALA A 254 34.99 3.94 22.51
C ALA A 254 36.10 3.17 23.24
N LEU A 255 36.41 1.95 22.78
CA LEU A 255 37.50 1.14 23.31
C LEU A 255 38.87 1.78 22.99
N ASP A 256 39.06 2.27 21.77
CA ASP A 256 40.29 2.94 21.35
C ASP A 256 40.57 4.21 22.17
N ARG A 257 39.54 5.04 22.42
CA ARG A 257 39.68 6.23 23.29
C ARG A 257 40.09 5.85 24.72
N ARG A 258 39.58 4.73 25.24
CA ARG A 258 39.93 4.23 26.57
C ARG A 258 41.37 3.70 26.63
N ALA A 259 41.85 3.09 25.55
CA ALA A 259 43.22 2.60 25.44
C ALA A 259 44.23 3.76 25.28
N GLY A 260 43.91 4.77 24.46
CA GLY A 260 44.77 5.94 24.21
C GLY A 260 44.75 7.01 25.31
N GLY A 261 43.70 7.06 26.14
CA GLY A 261 43.52 8.05 27.21
C GLY A 261 44.31 7.80 28.50
N ARG A 262 45.13 6.75 28.59
CA ARG A 262 46.13 6.59 29.67
C ARG A 262 47.41 7.37 29.35
N GLN A 263 47.32 8.67 29.15
CA GLN A 263 48.51 9.52 29.34
C GLN A 263 48.58 9.84 30.84
N SER A 264 49.64 9.35 31.49
CA SER A 264 49.88 9.56 32.92
C SER A 264 49.76 11.06 33.27
N PRO A 265 49.02 11.41 34.34
CA PRO A 265 49.13 12.75 34.89
C PRO A 265 50.58 12.98 35.32
N ARG A 266 51.19 14.05 34.79
CA ARG A 266 52.50 14.54 35.23
C ARG A 266 52.41 15.17 36.60
#